data_AF-A0A835NDK8-F1
#
_entry.id   AF-A0A835NDK8-F1
#
_cell.length_a   1.000
_cell.length_b   1.000
_cell.length_c   1.000
_cell.angle_alpha   90.00
_cell.angle_beta   90.00
_cell.angle_gamma   90.00
#
_symmetry.space_group_name_H-M   'P 1'
#
loop_
_entity.id
_entity.type
_entity.pdbx_description
1 polymer ?
#
loop_
_entity_poly.entity_id
_entity_poly.type
_entity_poly.pdbx_seq_one_letter_code
_entity_poly.pdbx_strand_id
1 'polypeptide(L)'
;MCNTSAAMVNEKHNGTVLVQLGPKLQAYPKELLRQRQGHAGWPEYLVQWSVISSEERAAGGSSASSAETKTENISMWMSAEEVCASCPVLLDQRRPKGPWLKEEKVPVPGPSHKASLDEASLLEMKADVRSLVQRAGRQVAEARTPECSILSTVHVLGAYASIGSLAGAFRETGALDLLTTMLCHKEKQIRRGADQILRALGAHDA
;
A
#
# COMPACT_ATOMS: atom_id res chain seq x y z
N MET A 1 -3.03 -33.12 26.10
CA MET A 1 -4.25 -32.67 25.40
C MET A 1 -3.77 -31.94 24.16
N CYS A 2 -3.72 -32.65 23.02
CA CYS A 2 -3.13 -32.12 21.79
C CYS A 2 -4.11 -31.19 21.07
N ASN A 3 -3.54 -30.12 20.52
CA ASN A 3 -4.15 -28.98 19.85
C ASN A 3 -5.23 -29.40 18.84
N THR A 4 -6.44 -28.88 19.02
CA THR A 4 -7.45 -28.78 17.95
C THR A 4 -7.02 -27.66 17.01
N SER A 5 -6.15 -27.98 16.06
CA SER A 5 -5.99 -27.15 14.86
C SER A 5 -7.32 -27.16 14.12
N ALA A 6 -8.11 -26.10 14.29
CA ALA A 6 -9.30 -25.85 13.49
C ALA A 6 -8.83 -25.63 12.05
N ALA A 7 -8.91 -26.68 11.24
CA ALA A 7 -8.79 -26.54 9.80
C ALA A 7 -9.95 -25.65 9.33
N MET A 8 -9.65 -24.45 8.86
CA MET A 8 -10.63 -23.61 8.17
C MET A 8 -11.04 -24.33 6.88
N VAL A 9 -12.12 -25.10 6.95
CA VAL A 9 -12.72 -25.74 5.78
C VAL A 9 -13.46 -24.65 5.00
N ASN A 10 -12.84 -24.19 3.92
CA ASN A 10 -13.47 -23.31 2.95
C ASN A 10 -14.37 -24.16 2.05
N GLU A 11 -15.68 -24.10 2.27
CA GLU A 11 -16.66 -24.76 1.41
C GLU A 11 -16.92 -23.87 0.20
N LYS A 12 -16.81 -24.43 -1.02
CA LYS A 12 -16.94 -23.69 -2.27
C LYS A 12 -18.34 -23.90 -2.83
N HIS A 13 -19.23 -22.92 -2.65
CA HIS A 13 -20.55 -22.91 -3.27
C HIS A 13 -20.61 -21.83 -4.35
N ASN A 14 -21.02 -22.19 -5.57
CA ASN A 14 -21.17 -21.28 -6.71
C ASN A 14 -19.92 -20.43 -7.04
N GLY A 15 -18.72 -20.99 -6.87
CA GLY A 15 -17.47 -20.30 -7.20
C GLY A 15 -17.01 -19.26 -6.16
N THR A 16 -17.80 -19.05 -5.12
CA THR A 16 -17.51 -18.14 -4.01
C THR A 16 -17.08 -18.92 -2.77
N VAL A 17 -16.03 -18.45 -2.10
CA VAL A 17 -15.51 -19.09 -0.88
C VAL A 17 -16.35 -18.68 0.33
N LEU A 18 -16.90 -19.68 1.04
CA LEU A 18 -17.52 -19.49 2.36
C LEU A 18 -16.45 -19.65 3.45
N VAL A 19 -16.20 -18.57 4.19
CA VAL A 19 -15.26 -18.56 5.30
C VAL A 19 -16.03 -18.78 6.60
N GLN A 20 -15.70 -19.84 7.34
CA GLN A 20 -16.25 -20.07 8.67
C GLN A 20 -15.54 -19.17 9.69
N LEU A 21 -16.27 -18.22 10.27
CA LEU A 21 -15.78 -17.31 11.32
C LEU A 21 -16.00 -17.89 12.73
N GLY A 22 -16.83 -18.94 12.86
CA GLY A 22 -17.08 -19.64 14.11
C GLY A 22 -18.09 -20.78 13.94
N PRO A 23 -18.45 -21.50 15.01
CA PRO A 23 -19.30 -22.70 14.96
C PRO A 23 -20.69 -22.50 14.33
N LYS A 24 -21.18 -21.25 14.30
CA LYS A 24 -22.47 -20.85 13.75
C LYS A 24 -22.40 -19.58 12.90
N LEU A 25 -21.22 -19.13 12.51
CA LEU A 25 -21.02 -17.87 11.79
C LEU A 25 -20.26 -18.13 10.50
N GLN A 26 -20.89 -17.80 9.38
CA GLN A 26 -20.31 -17.93 8.04
C GLN A 26 -20.25 -16.56 7.38
N ALA A 27 -19.18 -16.28 6.66
CA ALA A 27 -19.03 -15.08 5.86
C ALA A 27 -18.80 -15.46 4.40
N TYR A 28 -19.48 -14.74 3.51
CA TYR A 28 -19.24 -14.85 2.07
C TYR A 28 -19.06 -13.45 1.46
N PRO A 29 -18.21 -13.32 0.44
CA PRO A 29 -18.02 -12.06 -0.26
C PRO A 29 -19.28 -11.77 -1.08
N LYS A 30 -19.86 -10.59 -0.84
CA LYS A 30 -21.09 -10.12 -1.47
C LYS A 30 -20.80 -9.22 -2.65
N GLU A 31 -19.96 -8.20 -2.46
CA GLU A 31 -19.73 -7.18 -3.50
C GLU A 31 -18.34 -6.56 -3.38
N LEU A 32 -17.79 -6.13 -4.52
CA LEU A 32 -16.55 -5.38 -4.59
C LEU A 32 -16.87 -3.88 -4.73
N LEU A 33 -16.68 -3.12 -3.64
CA LEU A 33 -17.14 -1.74 -3.53
C LEU A 33 -16.19 -0.73 -4.18
N ARG A 34 -14.87 -0.90 -3.98
CA ARG A 34 -13.86 0.09 -4.38
C ARG A 34 -12.54 -0.56 -4.74
N GLN A 35 -11.80 0.06 -5.67
CA GLN A 35 -10.41 -0.27 -5.97
C GLN A 35 -9.52 0.92 -5.57
N ARG A 36 -8.33 0.65 -5.03
CA ARG A 36 -7.30 1.66 -4.78
C ARG A 36 -5.93 1.15 -5.23
N GLN A 37 -5.01 2.06 -5.49
CA GLN A 37 -3.60 1.71 -5.59
C GLN A 37 -3.07 1.48 -4.16
N GLY A 38 -2.65 0.26 -3.86
CA GLY A 38 -2.01 -0.08 -2.59
C GLY A 38 -0.63 0.57 -2.48
N HIS A 39 -0.04 0.51 -1.28
CA HIS A 39 1.25 1.14 -0.98
C HIS A 39 2.42 0.66 -1.86
N ALA A 40 2.30 -0.55 -2.41
CA ALA A 40 3.30 -1.16 -3.28
C ALA A 40 2.97 -1.03 -4.79
N GLY A 41 2.00 -0.19 -5.16
CA GLY A 41 1.60 -0.01 -6.57
C GLY A 41 0.70 -1.13 -7.12
N TRP A 42 0.34 -2.12 -6.31
CA TRP A 42 -0.59 -3.18 -6.68
C TRP A 42 -2.05 -2.76 -6.42
N PRO A 43 -3.01 -3.19 -7.24
CA PRO A 43 -4.42 -2.88 -7.01
C PRO A 43 -4.94 -3.64 -5.78
N GLU A 44 -5.53 -2.91 -4.84
CA GLU A 44 -6.26 -3.43 -3.70
C GLU A 44 -7.76 -3.19 -3.88
N TYR A 45 -8.55 -4.14 -3.42
CA TYR A 45 -9.99 -4.20 -3.62
C TYR A 45 -10.71 -4.26 -2.28
N LEU A 46 -11.65 -3.36 -2.07
CA LEU A 46 -12.54 -3.40 -0.92
C LEU A 46 -13.69 -4.35 -1.22
N VAL A 47 -13.65 -5.51 -0.58
CA VAL A 47 -14.70 -6.52 -0.68
C VAL A 47 -15.61 -6.40 0.54
N GLN A 48 -16.91 -6.25 0.30
CA GLN A 48 -17.94 -6.36 1.31
C GLN A 48 -18.31 -7.84 1.48
N TRP A 49 -18.22 -8.31 2.72
CA TRP A 49 -18.58 -9.64 3.16
C TRP A 49 -19.86 -9.58 3.98
N SER A 50 -20.77 -10.50 3.73
CA SER A 50 -21.97 -10.66 4.55
C SER A 50 -21.76 -11.79 5.53
N VAL A 51 -21.93 -11.50 6.82
CA VAL A 51 -21.86 -12.48 7.90
C VAL A 51 -23.28 -12.94 8.21
N ILE A 52 -23.50 -14.24 8.09
CA ILE A 52 -24.76 -14.88 8.46
C ILE A 52 -24.54 -15.66 9.75
N SER A 53 -25.38 -15.38 10.75
CA SER A 53 -25.55 -16.27 11.91
C SER A 53 -26.52 -17.39 11.56
N SER A 54 -26.06 -18.63 11.71
CA SER A 54 -26.91 -19.81 11.69
C SER A 54 -27.52 -19.99 13.08
N GLU A 55 -28.48 -19.12 13.42
CA GLU A 55 -29.33 -19.31 14.60
C GLU A 55 -30.54 -20.17 14.23
N GLU A 56 -30.55 -21.38 14.80
CA GLU A 56 -31.69 -22.26 15.03
C GLU A 56 -32.43 -22.88 13.81
N ARG A 57 -31.89 -24.00 13.30
CA ARG A 57 -32.75 -25.12 12.87
C ARG A 57 -32.78 -26.20 13.95
N ALA A 58 -33.60 -25.99 14.97
CA ALA A 58 -34.12 -27.09 15.78
C ALA A 58 -35.47 -26.68 16.41
N ALA A 59 -36.49 -27.50 16.14
CA ALA A 59 -37.77 -27.59 16.85
C ALA A 59 -38.83 -26.48 16.67
N GLY A 60 -39.74 -26.77 15.74
CA GLY A 60 -41.15 -26.39 15.61
C GLY A 60 -41.82 -25.42 16.60
N GLY A 61 -42.58 -24.48 16.04
CA GLY A 61 -43.66 -23.77 16.73
C GLY A 61 -44.01 -22.45 16.06
N SER A 62 -45.25 -22.34 15.56
CA SER A 62 -45.85 -21.12 14.98
C SER A 62 -45.58 -19.85 15.79
N SER A 63 -45.18 -18.76 15.11
CA SER A 63 -45.89 -17.47 15.17
C SER A 63 -45.26 -16.48 14.20
N ALA A 64 -46.10 -15.67 13.55
CA ALA A 64 -45.71 -14.63 12.61
C ALA A 64 -44.87 -13.54 13.29
N SER A 65 -43.65 -13.31 12.79
CA SER A 65 -43.02 -12.00 12.82
C SER A 65 -41.89 -12.01 11.80
N SER A 66 -41.90 -11.01 10.92
CA SER A 66 -40.84 -10.73 9.96
C SER A 66 -39.56 -10.39 10.74
N ALA A 67 -38.83 -11.41 11.18
CA ALA A 67 -37.54 -11.24 11.82
C ALA A 67 -36.54 -10.84 10.72
N GLU A 68 -36.26 -9.54 10.65
CA GLU A 68 -35.13 -8.98 9.92
C GLU A 68 -33.87 -9.74 10.36
N THR A 69 -33.44 -10.72 9.56
CA THR A 69 -32.17 -11.41 9.76
C THR A 69 -31.08 -10.37 9.55
N LYS A 70 -30.62 -9.80 10.66
CA LYS A 70 -29.60 -8.75 10.73
C LYS A 70 -28.29 -9.29 10.18
N THR A 71 -28.16 -9.29 8.86
CA THR A 71 -26.96 -9.71 8.15
C THR A 71 -25.94 -8.61 8.34
N GLU A 72 -24.97 -8.83 9.21
CA GLU A 72 -23.91 -7.85 9.47
C GLU A 72 -22.92 -7.87 8.30
N ASN A 73 -22.64 -6.70 7.73
CA ASN A 73 -21.74 -6.58 6.59
C ASN A 73 -20.40 -6.03 7.07
N ILE A 74 -19.31 -6.73 6.74
CA ILE A 74 -17.94 -6.32 7.05
C ILE A 74 -17.23 -6.01 5.74
N SER A 75 -16.56 -4.87 5.65
CA SER A 75 -15.76 -4.52 4.47
C SER A 75 -14.28 -4.73 4.74
N MET A 76 -13.58 -5.41 3.85
CA MET A 76 -12.16 -5.72 3.99
C MET A 76 -11.39 -5.43 2.70
N TRP A 77 -10.23 -4.79 2.82
CA TRP A 77 -9.30 -4.61 1.71
C TRP A 77 -8.52 -5.90 1.46
N MET A 78 -8.49 -6.34 0.21
CA MET A 78 -7.83 -7.57 -0.23
C MET A 78 -7.02 -7.29 -1.49
N SER A 79 -5.94 -8.04 -1.70
CA SER A 79 -5.15 -7.98 -2.94
C SER A 79 -5.89 -8.63 -4.11
N ALA A 80 -5.45 -8.33 -5.34
CA ALA A 80 -5.98 -8.93 -6.56
C ALA A 80 -5.99 -10.48 -6.52
N GLU A 81 -4.92 -11.07 -5.97
CA GLU A 81 -4.76 -12.52 -5.86
C GLU A 81 -5.76 -13.12 -4.86
N GLU A 82 -5.95 -12.47 -3.71
CA GLU A 82 -6.88 -12.91 -2.68
C GLU A 82 -8.35 -12.77 -3.13
N VAL A 83 -8.68 -11.73 -3.91
CA VAL A 83 -10.01 -11.60 -4.50
C VAL A 83 -10.23 -12.64 -5.61
N CYS A 84 -9.22 -12.93 -6.45
CA CYS A 84 -9.29 -14.01 -7.43
C CYS A 84 -9.53 -15.38 -6.78
N ALA A 85 -8.92 -15.63 -5.63
CA ALA A 85 -9.11 -16.86 -4.87
C ALA A 85 -10.50 -16.94 -4.21
N SER A 86 -11.03 -15.80 -3.73
CA SER A 86 -12.26 -15.75 -2.93
C SER A 86 -13.53 -15.63 -3.75
N CYS A 87 -13.51 -14.85 -4.83
CA CYS A 87 -14.69 -14.52 -5.64
C CYS A 87 -14.28 -14.11 -7.08
N PRO A 88 -13.83 -15.05 -7.93
CA PRO A 88 -13.38 -14.74 -9.29
C PRO A 88 -14.47 -14.10 -10.17
N VAL A 89 -15.75 -14.36 -9.89
CA VAL A 89 -16.90 -13.83 -10.64
C VAL A 89 -17.10 -12.32 -10.45
N LEU A 90 -16.67 -11.75 -9.31
CA LEU A 90 -16.80 -10.31 -9.03
C LEU A 90 -15.74 -9.47 -9.75
N LEU A 91 -14.60 -10.06 -10.12
CA LEU A 91 -13.55 -9.39 -10.89
C LEU A 91 -13.85 -9.37 -12.40
N ASP A 92 -14.55 -10.37 -12.91
CA ASP A 92 -14.84 -10.50 -14.35
C ASP A 92 -15.88 -9.47 -14.84
N GLN A 93 -16.72 -8.94 -13.94
CA GLN A 93 -17.72 -7.92 -14.25
C GLN A 93 -17.17 -6.50 -14.42
N ARG A 94 -15.90 -6.25 -14.08
CA ARG A 94 -15.27 -4.92 -14.17
C ARG A 94 -14.01 -4.88 -15.02
N ARG A 95 -13.79 -5.88 -15.88
CA ARG A 95 -12.87 -5.71 -17.01
C ARG A 95 -13.54 -4.73 -17.99
N PRO A 96 -12.94 -3.57 -18.29
CA PRO A 96 -13.46 -2.72 -19.35
C PRO A 96 -13.49 -3.54 -20.64
N LYS A 97 -14.69 -3.80 -21.16
CA LYS A 97 -14.88 -4.29 -22.53
C LYS A 97 -14.61 -3.09 -23.44
N GLY A 98 -13.32 -2.81 -23.68
CA GLY A 98 -12.84 -1.65 -24.43
C GLY A 98 -11.79 -2.08 -25.47
N PRO A 99 -11.91 -1.68 -26.75
CA PRO A 99 -11.21 -2.32 -27.86
C PRO A 99 -9.71 -2.01 -27.89
N TRP A 100 -8.96 -2.94 -28.49
CA TRP A 100 -7.61 -2.72 -28.99
C TRP A 100 -7.51 -1.33 -29.64
N LEU A 101 -6.70 -0.45 -29.04
CA LEU A 101 -6.26 0.76 -29.69
C LEU A 101 -5.39 0.33 -30.87
N LYS A 102 -6.02 0.34 -32.05
CA LYS A 102 -5.37 0.39 -33.35
C LYS A 102 -4.24 1.41 -33.26
N GLU A 103 -3.06 0.94 -33.62
CA GLU A 103 -1.92 1.71 -34.06
C GLU A 103 -2.39 2.71 -35.14
N GLU A 104 -2.72 3.93 -34.73
CA GLU A 104 -2.92 5.05 -35.65
C GLU A 104 -1.57 5.72 -35.87
N LYS A 105 -0.98 5.33 -36.99
CA LYS A 105 0.18 5.95 -37.64
C LYS A 105 -0.10 7.44 -37.88
N VAL A 106 0.48 8.30 -37.05
CA VAL A 106 0.81 9.69 -37.39
C VAL A 106 2.33 9.85 -37.26
N PRO A 107 3.06 10.25 -38.32
CA PRO A 107 4.52 10.36 -38.28
C PRO A 107 4.96 11.71 -37.73
N VAL A 108 5.46 11.77 -36.49
CA VAL A 108 6.17 12.93 -35.92
C VAL A 108 7.18 12.44 -34.85
N PRO A 109 8.27 13.17 -34.54
CA PRO A 109 9.63 12.73 -34.84
C PRO A 109 10.48 12.49 -33.58
N GLY A 110 11.22 11.38 -33.56
CA GLY A 110 12.48 11.24 -32.80
C GLY A 110 12.39 11.20 -31.26
N PRO A 111 13.31 10.48 -30.58
CA PRO A 111 13.29 10.34 -29.14
C PRO A 111 13.99 11.54 -28.49
N SER A 112 13.22 12.50 -28.01
CA SER A 112 13.74 13.48 -27.04
C SER A 112 12.64 13.99 -26.12
N HIS A 113 11.96 13.07 -25.43
CA HIS A 113 11.24 13.42 -24.21
C HIS A 113 12.21 13.40 -23.02
N LYS A 114 13.15 14.35 -23.00
CA LYS A 114 13.48 14.96 -21.71
C LYS A 114 12.27 15.82 -21.39
N ALA A 115 11.33 15.28 -20.62
CA ALA A 115 10.38 16.13 -19.92
C ALA A 115 11.23 17.14 -19.15
N SER A 116 11.26 18.39 -19.63
CA SER A 116 11.90 19.47 -18.91
C SER A 116 11.19 19.53 -17.56
N LEU A 117 11.86 19.08 -16.52
CA LEU A 117 11.43 19.30 -15.15
C LEU A 117 11.21 20.81 -15.04
N ASP A 118 9.96 21.22 -14.89
CA ASP A 118 9.61 22.62 -14.77
C ASP A 118 10.35 23.21 -13.56
N GLU A 119 10.91 24.42 -13.73
CA GLU A 119 11.69 25.07 -12.69
C GLU A 119 10.87 25.30 -11.41
N ALA A 120 9.55 25.51 -11.51
CA ALA A 120 8.69 25.63 -10.34
C ALA A 120 8.57 24.30 -9.56
N SER A 121 8.37 23.19 -10.26
CA SER A 121 8.34 21.84 -9.69
C SER A 121 9.67 21.46 -9.05
N LEU A 122 10.79 21.80 -9.68
CA LEU A 122 12.12 21.58 -9.09
C LEU A 122 12.30 22.39 -7.80
N LEU A 123 11.84 23.65 -7.77
CA LEU A 123 11.91 24.48 -6.56
C LEU A 123 11.05 23.91 -5.42
N GLU A 124 9.87 23.37 -5.72
CA GLU A 124 9.03 22.69 -4.73
C GLU A 124 9.75 21.46 -4.16
N MET A 125 10.33 20.62 -5.02
CA MET A 125 11.11 19.46 -4.58
C MET A 125 12.31 19.88 -3.71
N LYS A 126 13.00 20.98 -4.04
CA LYS A 126 14.09 21.54 -3.19
C LYS A 126 13.57 22.01 -1.83
N ALA A 127 12.38 22.59 -1.77
CA ALA A 127 11.73 22.98 -0.51
C ALA A 127 11.33 21.75 0.31
N ASP A 128 10.89 20.67 -0.34
CA ASP A 128 10.57 19.43 0.35
C ASP A 128 11.84 18.74 0.89
N VAL A 129 12.96 18.72 0.14
CA VAL A 129 14.27 18.29 0.66
C VAL A 129 14.62 19.05 1.94
N ARG A 130 14.46 20.38 1.96
CA ARG A 130 14.66 21.21 3.16
C ARG A 130 13.82 20.72 4.34
N SER A 131 12.53 20.53 4.13
CA SER A 131 11.59 20.08 5.16
C SER A 131 11.95 18.68 5.69
N LEU A 132 12.26 17.76 4.79
CA LEU A 132 12.61 16.37 5.11
C LEU A 132 13.93 16.28 5.89
N VAL A 133 14.95 17.04 5.50
CA VAL A 133 16.24 17.10 6.21
C VAL A 133 16.04 17.66 7.62
N GLN A 134 15.29 18.74 7.76
CA GLN A 134 14.97 19.29 9.08
C GLN A 134 14.16 18.30 9.94
N ARG A 135 13.21 17.59 9.33
CA ARG A 135 12.40 16.57 10.01
C ARG A 135 13.26 15.41 10.48
N ALA A 136 14.09 14.85 9.60
CA ALA A 136 15.02 13.78 9.95
C ALA A 136 15.99 14.22 11.05
N GLY A 137 16.49 15.45 11.02
CA GLY A 137 17.31 16.02 12.09
C GLY A 137 16.61 16.04 13.44
N ARG A 138 15.34 16.49 13.49
CA ARG A 138 14.54 16.43 14.72
C ARG A 138 14.35 14.99 15.20
N GLN A 139 14.00 14.09 14.29
CA GLN A 139 13.75 12.68 14.64
C GLN A 139 15.01 11.94 15.11
N VAL A 140 16.20 12.34 14.67
CA VAL A 140 17.48 11.75 15.10
C VAL A 140 17.96 12.35 16.42
N ALA A 141 17.65 13.63 16.68
CA ALA A 141 17.99 14.30 17.94
C ALA A 141 17.05 13.89 19.09
N GLU A 142 15.79 13.56 18.79
CA GLU A 142 14.81 13.13 19.77
C GLU A 142 15.05 11.68 20.20
N ALA A 143 15.29 11.45 21.49
CA ALA A 143 15.59 10.12 22.03
C ALA A 143 14.38 9.16 22.05
N ARG A 144 13.17 9.62 21.70
CA ARG A 144 11.90 8.88 21.81
C ARG A 144 11.21 8.62 20.47
N THR A 145 11.82 9.04 19.36
CA THR A 145 11.24 8.86 18.03
C THR A 145 11.39 7.41 17.58
N PRO A 146 10.30 6.75 17.16
CA PRO A 146 10.38 5.39 16.63
C PRO A 146 11.31 5.30 15.43
N GLU A 147 12.13 4.25 15.37
CA GLU A 147 13.12 4.04 14.32
C GLU A 147 12.46 3.94 12.94
N CYS A 148 11.23 3.40 12.88
CA CYS A 148 10.44 3.33 11.65
C CYS A 148 10.10 4.72 11.07
N SER A 149 9.94 5.73 11.93
CA SER A 149 9.64 7.11 11.53
C SER A 149 10.87 7.78 10.92
N ILE A 150 12.05 7.53 11.50
CA ILE A 150 13.33 8.00 10.97
C ILE A 150 13.60 7.33 9.62
N LEU A 151 13.48 6.00 9.55
CA LEU A 151 13.69 5.23 8.32
C LEU A 151 12.77 5.67 7.19
N SER A 152 11.49 5.94 7.49
CA SER A 152 10.56 6.47 6.50
C SER A 152 11.08 7.77 5.87
N THR A 153 11.54 8.73 6.67
CA THR A 153 12.10 10.00 6.16
C THR A 153 13.39 9.75 5.37
N VAL A 154 14.26 8.85 5.83
CA VAL A 154 15.53 8.48 5.17
C VAL A 154 15.29 7.86 3.80
N HIS A 155 14.30 6.98 3.66
CA HIS A 155 14.00 6.37 2.36
C HIS A 155 13.53 7.41 1.34
N VAL A 156 12.70 8.37 1.74
CA VAL A 156 12.27 9.47 0.86
C VAL A 156 13.47 10.35 0.48
N LEU A 157 14.33 10.69 1.45
CA LEU A 157 15.57 11.41 1.17
C LEU A 157 16.49 10.65 0.21
N GLY A 158 16.57 9.31 0.31
CA GLY A 158 17.30 8.45 -0.61
C GLY A 158 16.76 8.49 -2.04
N ALA A 159 15.43 8.50 -2.21
CA ALA A 159 14.81 8.66 -3.51
C ALA A 159 15.16 10.03 -4.13
N TYR A 160 15.15 11.09 -3.32
CA TYR A 160 15.48 12.45 -3.78
C TYR A 160 16.98 12.62 -4.07
N ALA A 161 17.84 11.97 -3.28
CA ALA A 161 19.29 11.98 -3.50
C ALA A 161 19.72 11.27 -4.78
N SER A 162 18.87 10.40 -5.34
CA SER A 162 19.08 9.76 -6.65
C SER A 162 18.77 10.70 -7.83
N ILE A 163 18.26 11.90 -7.56
CA ILE A 163 17.97 12.93 -8.56
C ILE A 163 19.10 13.96 -8.54
N GLY A 164 19.99 13.92 -9.54
CA GLY A 164 21.16 14.80 -9.60
C GLY A 164 20.86 16.29 -9.48
N SER A 165 19.74 16.77 -10.05
CA SER A 165 19.32 18.17 -9.97
C SER A 165 19.00 18.66 -8.55
N LEU A 166 18.78 17.73 -7.60
CA LEU A 166 18.55 18.04 -6.19
C LEU A 166 19.84 18.01 -5.34
N ALA A 167 20.96 17.52 -5.87
CA ALA A 167 22.19 17.36 -5.08
C ALA A 167 22.66 18.68 -4.43
N GLY A 168 22.51 19.81 -5.11
CA GLY A 168 22.79 21.15 -4.55
C GLY A 168 21.92 21.49 -3.33
N ALA A 169 20.64 21.12 -3.34
CA ALA A 169 19.73 21.37 -2.22
C ALA A 169 20.09 20.56 -0.97
N PHE A 170 20.62 19.34 -1.11
CA PHE A 170 21.15 18.57 0.02
C PHE A 170 22.37 19.25 0.68
N ARG A 171 23.21 19.94 -0.11
CA ARG A 171 24.36 20.69 0.43
C ARG A 171 23.91 21.96 1.15
N GLU A 172 22.99 22.71 0.54
CA GLU A 172 22.44 23.95 1.10
C GLU A 172 21.66 23.75 2.41
N THR A 173 21.18 22.52 2.66
CA THR A 173 20.36 22.18 3.83
C THR A 173 21.13 21.67 5.03
N GLY A 174 22.45 21.46 4.90
CA GLY A 174 23.23 20.78 5.93
C GLY A 174 22.91 19.28 6.01
N ALA A 175 22.42 18.67 4.93
CA ALA A 175 22.10 17.23 4.94
C ALA A 175 23.34 16.36 5.20
N LEU A 176 24.55 16.82 4.83
CA LEU A 176 25.78 16.09 5.07
C LEU A 176 26.09 15.92 6.57
N ASP A 177 25.85 16.95 7.38
CA ASP A 177 26.05 16.90 8.83
C ASP A 177 25.04 15.96 9.49
N LEU A 178 23.79 16.01 9.02
CA LEU A 178 22.75 15.07 9.42
C LEU A 178 23.16 13.63 9.09
N LEU A 179 23.56 13.35 7.84
CA LEU A 179 23.94 12.00 7.41
C LEU A 179 25.14 11.48 8.21
N THR A 180 26.12 12.34 8.49
CA THR A 180 27.26 12.00 9.36
C THR A 180 26.80 11.64 10.78
N THR A 181 25.82 12.38 11.33
CA THR A 181 25.19 12.04 12.61
C THR A 181 24.47 10.69 12.56
N MET A 182 23.76 10.42 11.47
CA MET A 182 23.02 9.16 11.26
C MET A 182 23.94 7.94 11.07
N LEU A 183 25.15 8.12 10.53
CA LEU A 183 26.17 7.08 10.48
C LEU A 183 26.63 6.62 11.86
N CYS A 184 26.50 7.47 12.88
CA CYS A 184 26.81 7.13 14.26
C CYS A 184 25.61 6.51 15.02
N HIS A 185 24.46 6.34 14.35
CA HIS A 185 23.25 5.82 14.99
C HIS A 185 23.41 4.34 15.37
N LYS A 186 22.75 3.93 16.48
CA LYS A 186 22.81 2.54 16.99
C LYS A 186 22.22 1.54 15.99
N GLU A 187 21.12 1.94 15.36
CA GLU A 187 20.36 1.12 14.41
C GLU A 187 21.09 0.95 13.07
N LYS A 188 21.23 -0.30 12.61
CA LYS A 188 21.99 -0.63 11.39
C LYS A 188 21.31 -0.12 10.13
N GLN A 189 19.98 -0.15 10.10
CA GLN A 189 19.21 0.29 8.92
C GLN A 189 19.37 1.80 8.68
N ILE A 190 19.38 2.60 9.74
CA ILE A 190 19.58 4.06 9.66
C ILE A 190 20.97 4.38 9.11
N ARG A 191 22.01 3.68 9.60
CA ARG A 191 23.38 3.83 9.07
C ARG A 191 23.47 3.46 7.59
N ARG A 192 22.86 2.35 7.17
CA ARG A 192 22.85 1.91 5.77
C ARG A 192 22.13 2.91 4.87
N GLY A 193 21.00 3.45 5.31
CA GLY A 193 20.27 4.48 4.57
C GLY A 193 21.09 5.76 4.40
N ALA A 194 21.76 6.21 5.46
CA ALA A 194 22.64 7.39 5.40
C ALA A 194 23.81 7.19 4.42
N ASP A 195 24.47 6.02 4.47
CA ASP A 195 25.54 5.65 3.55
C ASP A 195 25.06 5.59 2.08
N GLN A 196 23.86 5.06 1.84
CA GLN A 196 23.27 5.00 0.50
C GLN A 196 23.02 6.40 -0.06
N ILE A 197 22.49 7.32 0.75
CA ILE A 197 22.28 8.72 0.37
C ILE A 197 23.62 9.39 0.01
N LEU A 198 24.65 9.21 0.83
CA LEU A 198 25.98 9.79 0.56
C LEU A 198 26.58 9.28 -0.75
N ARG A 199 26.45 7.99 -1.06
CA ARG A 199 26.90 7.42 -2.34
C ARG A 199 26.14 8.01 -3.52
N ALA A 200 24.82 8.17 -3.39
CA ALA A 200 23.99 8.75 -4.45
C ALA A 200 24.40 10.21 -4.73
N LEU A 201 24.55 11.02 -3.68
CA LEU A 201 25.00 12.42 -3.82
C LEU A 201 26.41 12.52 -4.42
N GLY A 202 27.34 11.64 -4.03
CA GLY A 202 28.68 11.60 -4.60
C GLY A 202 28.72 11.17 -6.07
N ALA A 203 27.81 10.29 -6.50
CA ALA A 203 27.72 9.87 -7.90
C ALA A 203 27.25 11.00 -8.84
N HIS A 204 26.61 12.04 -8.31
CA HIS A 204 26.15 13.20 -9.07
C HIS A 204 27.17 14.36 -9.07
N ASP A 205 28.26 14.26 -8.31
CA ASP A 205 29.30 15.28 -8.17
C ASP A 205 30.54 15.02 -9.07
N ALA A 206 30.57 13.85 -9.73
CA ALA A 206 31.68 13.34 -10.54
C ALA A 206 31.59 13.71 -12.03
#